data_AF-A0A832AP20-F1
#
_entry.id   AF-A0A832AP20-F1
#
_cell.length_a   1.000
_cell.length_b   1.000
_cell.length_c   1.000
_cell.angle_alpha   90.00
_cell.angle_beta   90.00
_cell.angle_gamma   90.00
#
_symmetry.space_group_name_H-M   'P 1'
#
loop_
_entity.id
_entity.type
_entity.pdbx_description
1 polymer ?
#
loop_
_entity_poly.entity_id
_entity_poly.type
_entity_poly.pdbx_seq_one_letter_code
_entity_poly.pdbx_strand_id
1 'polypeptide(L)'
;TSLFKFFKKYDAKMAEINPLVLTGEGKLIAADSRVSLDDDAVFRHPELAEVGIEKRHEEGEMTPREMQAKEWDIPYLDLDGDIGMFPGGAGFGIMGNDFIQYYGGKPANFMDSGGGPTPERLAKMLVLLDENPNVRAIFGARFGGISRCDDFAKGVVMFLKEHGLSKPMVVRMTGNMWQEGVRIFEDAKKENPDNFKNIEFHGIETPIEEIAKRAVELARTTGGR
;
A
#
# COMPACT_ATOMS: atom_id res chain seq x y z
N THR A 1 -17.42 -34.76 12.08
CA THR A 1 -17.76 -33.40 12.56
C THR A 1 -16.64 -32.71 13.31
N SER A 2 -15.56 -33.40 13.71
CA SER A 2 -14.45 -32.80 14.46
C SER A 2 -13.74 -31.64 13.74
N LEU A 3 -13.48 -31.78 12.43
CA LEU A 3 -12.88 -30.70 11.62
C LEU A 3 -13.77 -29.44 11.57
N PHE A 4 -15.08 -29.62 11.40
CA PHE A 4 -16.02 -28.49 11.40
C PHE A 4 -16.09 -27.77 12.76
N LYS A 5 -16.05 -28.54 13.86
CA LYS A 5 -15.99 -27.96 15.21
C LYS A 5 -14.70 -27.16 15.41
N PHE A 6 -13.56 -27.70 14.96
CA PHE A 6 -12.28 -26.98 14.97
C PHE A 6 -12.36 -25.68 14.16
N PHE A 7 -12.85 -25.75 12.91
CA PHE A 7 -13.02 -24.61 12.02
C PHE A 7 -13.84 -23.49 12.68
N LYS A 8 -14.97 -23.85 13.33
CA LYS A 8 -15.83 -22.90 14.04
C LYS A 8 -15.23 -22.38 15.34
N LYS A 9 -14.50 -23.21 16.08
CA LYS A 9 -13.92 -22.85 17.38
C LYS A 9 -12.83 -21.79 17.22
N TYR A 10 -11.94 -21.96 16.24
CA TYR A 10 -10.76 -21.11 16.05
C TYR A 10 -10.93 -20.03 14.99
N ASP A 11 -12.16 -19.77 14.54
CA ASP A 11 -12.44 -18.80 13.47
C ASP A 11 -11.57 -19.02 12.24
N ALA A 12 -11.47 -20.28 11.79
CA ALA A 12 -10.68 -20.60 10.62
C ALA A 12 -11.32 -20.01 9.34
N LYS A 13 -10.48 -19.47 8.46
CA LYS A 13 -10.82 -19.19 7.04
C LYS A 13 -10.71 -20.44 6.19
N MET A 14 -9.75 -21.31 6.52
CA MET A 14 -9.49 -22.56 5.83
C MET A 14 -8.99 -23.62 6.82
N ALA A 15 -9.45 -24.85 6.68
CA ALA A 15 -8.89 -26.01 7.37
C ALA A 15 -8.85 -27.18 6.37
N GLU A 16 -7.66 -27.43 5.83
CA GLU A 16 -7.40 -28.47 4.83
C GLU A 16 -6.64 -29.63 5.47
N ILE A 17 -7.02 -30.86 5.11
CA ILE A 17 -6.28 -32.08 5.43
C ILE A 17 -5.89 -32.71 4.11
N ASN A 18 -4.59 -32.77 3.83
CA ASN A 18 -4.08 -33.38 2.61
C ASN A 18 -2.69 -34.00 2.84
N PRO A 19 -2.56 -35.34 3.01
CA PRO A 19 -3.59 -36.35 2.79
C PRO A 19 -4.39 -36.73 4.06
N LEU A 20 -5.65 -37.15 3.85
CA LEU A 20 -6.44 -37.90 4.82
C LEU A 20 -6.25 -39.39 4.57
N VAL A 21 -5.48 -40.04 5.43
CA VAL A 21 -5.06 -41.44 5.27
C VAL A 21 -6.06 -42.39 5.90
N LEU A 22 -6.50 -43.41 5.17
CA LEU A 22 -7.18 -44.58 5.73
C LEU A 22 -6.16 -45.68 5.98
N THR A 23 -5.94 -46.01 7.24
CA THR A 23 -5.01 -47.08 7.66
C THR A 23 -5.58 -48.48 7.40
N GLY A 24 -4.72 -49.51 7.39
CA GLY A 24 -5.15 -50.90 7.27
C GLY A 24 -6.05 -51.39 8.42
N GLU A 25 -6.05 -50.69 9.55
CA GLU A 25 -6.95 -50.93 10.69
C GLU A 25 -8.32 -50.23 10.55
N GLY A 26 -8.58 -49.55 9.42
CA GLY A 26 -9.82 -48.81 9.18
C GLY A 26 -9.90 -47.46 9.90
N LYS A 27 -8.80 -46.96 10.46
CA LYS A 27 -8.73 -45.63 11.10
C LYS A 27 -8.38 -44.54 10.09
N LEU A 28 -9.05 -43.39 10.19
CA LEU A 28 -8.70 -42.18 9.44
C LEU A 28 -7.67 -41.37 10.22
N ILE A 29 -6.62 -40.91 9.53
CA ILE A 29 -5.54 -40.08 10.09
C ILE A 29 -5.37 -38.84 9.21
N ALA A 30 -5.38 -37.65 9.81
CA ALA A 30 -4.92 -36.44 9.17
C ALA A 30 -3.39 -36.46 9.18
N ALA A 31 -2.77 -36.91 8.08
CA ALA A 31 -1.31 -37.05 8.03
C ALA A 31 -0.60 -35.71 7.86
N ASP A 32 -1.26 -34.76 7.20
CA ASP A 32 -0.84 -33.37 7.09
C ASP A 32 -2.07 -32.45 7.05
N SER A 33 -1.90 -31.19 7.46
CA SER A 33 -2.95 -30.19 7.47
C SER A 33 -2.43 -28.78 7.30
N ARG A 34 -3.14 -27.97 6.50
CA ARG A 34 -2.93 -26.52 6.39
C ARG A 34 -4.15 -25.79 6.93
N VAL A 35 -3.94 -24.94 7.93
CA VAL A 35 -5.00 -24.15 8.57
C VAL A 35 -4.69 -22.67 8.39
N SER A 36 -5.67 -21.91 7.91
CA SER A 36 -5.64 -20.46 7.89
C SER A 36 -6.68 -19.95 8.86
N LEU A 37 -6.27 -19.10 9.80
CA LEU A 37 -7.15 -18.46 10.77
C LEU A 37 -7.58 -17.08 10.28
N ASP A 38 -8.67 -16.55 10.85
CA ASP A 38 -9.02 -15.15 10.68
C ASP A 38 -8.20 -14.27 11.62
N ASP A 39 -7.23 -13.54 11.05
CA ASP A 39 -6.39 -12.58 11.76
C ASP A 39 -7.20 -11.60 12.62
N ASP A 40 -8.38 -11.18 12.16
CA ASP A 40 -9.25 -10.26 12.91
C ASP A 40 -9.97 -10.91 14.09
N ALA A 41 -9.89 -12.24 14.22
CA ALA A 41 -10.40 -12.99 15.37
C ALA A 41 -9.29 -13.44 16.32
N VAL A 42 -8.00 -13.32 15.97
CA VAL A 42 -6.89 -13.82 16.80
C VAL A 42 -6.91 -13.21 18.21
N PHE A 43 -7.34 -11.95 18.37
CA PHE A 43 -7.41 -11.27 19.67
C PHE A 43 -8.30 -11.99 20.71
N ARG A 44 -9.26 -12.81 20.28
CA ARG A 44 -10.16 -13.57 21.17
C ARG A 44 -9.71 -15.02 21.39
N HIS A 45 -8.55 -15.41 20.86
CA HIS A 45 -7.95 -16.75 20.99
C HIS A 45 -6.54 -16.65 21.61
N PRO A 46 -6.42 -16.25 22.89
CA PRO A 46 -5.11 -16.06 23.54
C PRO A 46 -4.26 -17.34 23.56
N GLU A 47 -4.89 -18.52 23.53
CA GLU A 47 -4.19 -19.81 23.49
C GLU A 47 -3.37 -20.01 22.21
N LEU A 48 -3.65 -19.27 21.14
CA LEU A 48 -2.88 -19.35 19.89
C LEU A 48 -1.49 -18.74 20.06
N ALA A 49 -1.37 -17.65 20.81
CA ALA A 49 -0.09 -17.03 21.10
C ALA A 49 0.83 -17.96 21.91
N GLU A 50 0.27 -18.76 22.82
CA GLU A 50 1.03 -19.74 23.61
C GLU A 50 1.70 -20.83 22.76
N VAL A 51 1.12 -21.14 21.59
CA VAL A 51 1.68 -22.12 20.63
C VAL A 51 2.43 -21.44 19.48
N GLY A 52 2.75 -20.15 19.62
CA GLY A 52 3.49 -19.37 18.62
C GLY A 52 2.69 -19.06 17.36
N ILE A 53 1.36 -19.12 17.42
CA ILE A 53 0.46 -18.71 16.35
C ILE A 53 0.04 -17.26 16.63
N GLU A 54 0.64 -16.34 15.88
CA GLU A 54 0.31 -14.91 15.87
C GLU A 54 -0.07 -14.50 14.44
N LYS A 55 -0.51 -13.23 14.23
CA LYS A 55 -0.69 -12.68 12.89
C LYS A 55 0.63 -12.83 12.11
N ARG A 56 0.67 -13.82 11.22
CA ARG A 56 1.79 -14.05 10.30
C ARG A 56 1.54 -13.21 9.06
N HIS A 57 2.52 -12.42 8.65
CA HIS A 57 2.61 -12.06 7.24
C HIS A 57 2.95 -13.32 6.43
N GLU A 58 2.52 -13.37 5.17
CA GLU A 58 2.61 -14.52 4.27
C GLU A 58 4.02 -15.14 4.18
N GLU A 59 4.08 -16.37 3.66
CA GLU A 59 5.27 -17.19 3.48
C GLU A 59 6.37 -16.46 2.66
N GLY A 60 7.34 -15.85 3.35
CA GLY A 60 8.53 -15.21 2.75
C GLY A 60 9.33 -14.39 3.77
N GLU A 61 10.60 -14.10 3.48
CA GLU A 61 11.35 -13.07 4.22
C GLU A 61 10.86 -11.69 3.76
N MET A 62 10.33 -10.87 4.68
CA MET A 62 9.92 -9.50 4.38
C MET A 62 11.11 -8.68 3.88
N THR A 63 10.89 -7.81 2.90
CA THR A 63 11.93 -6.85 2.51
C THR A 63 12.21 -5.85 3.64
N PRO A 64 13.38 -5.17 3.66
CA PRO A 64 13.65 -4.13 4.65
C PRO A 64 12.56 -3.04 4.71
N ARG A 65 11.96 -2.70 3.56
CA ARG A 65 10.86 -1.72 3.49
C ARG A 65 9.56 -2.27 4.05
N GLU A 66 9.23 -3.54 3.78
CA GLU A 66 8.04 -4.18 4.36
C GLU A 66 8.14 -4.29 5.88
N MET A 67 9.33 -4.60 6.41
CA MET A 67 9.59 -4.57 7.86
C MET A 67 9.38 -3.17 8.44
N GLN A 68 9.95 -2.14 7.81
CA GLN A 68 9.81 -0.75 8.25
C GLN A 68 8.35 -0.27 8.16
N ALA A 69 7.64 -0.59 7.08
CA ALA A 69 6.24 -0.28 6.91
C ALA A 69 5.38 -0.94 8.00
N LYS A 70 5.67 -2.19 8.35
CA LYS A 70 5.02 -2.92 9.44
C LYS A 70 5.24 -2.24 10.79
N GLU A 71 6.46 -1.79 11.09
CA GLU A 71 6.75 -1.02 12.32
C GLU A 71 5.96 0.29 12.39
N TRP A 72 5.64 0.88 11.24
CA TRP A 72 4.82 2.08 11.12
C TRP A 72 3.32 1.81 10.97
N ASP A 73 2.92 0.54 11.06
CA ASP A 73 1.54 0.08 10.85
C ASP A 73 0.98 0.52 9.48
N ILE A 74 1.81 0.48 8.44
CA ILE A 74 1.45 0.85 7.06
C ILE A 74 1.25 -0.44 6.25
N PRO A 75 0.05 -0.68 5.70
CA PRO A 75 -0.15 -1.74 4.72
C PRO A 75 0.68 -1.44 3.48
N TYR A 76 1.71 -2.23 3.23
CA TYR A 76 2.68 -2.07 2.17
C TYR A 76 3.19 -3.42 1.71
N LEU A 77 3.41 -3.57 0.40
CA LEU A 77 4.02 -4.75 -0.21
C LEU A 77 4.90 -4.27 -1.36
N ASP A 78 6.13 -4.77 -1.46
CA ASP A 78 6.97 -4.51 -2.64
C ASP A 78 6.48 -5.33 -3.85
N LEU A 79 6.61 -4.76 -5.04
CA LEU A 79 6.35 -5.41 -6.33
C LEU A 79 7.55 -5.22 -7.25
N ASP A 80 7.65 -6.04 -8.31
CA ASP A 80 8.79 -6.05 -9.24
C ASP A 80 8.73 -4.95 -10.34
N GLY A 81 8.38 -3.72 -9.96
CA GLY A 81 8.24 -2.59 -10.86
C GLY A 81 9.07 -1.37 -10.50
N ASP A 82 8.85 -0.29 -11.24
CA ASP A 82 9.63 0.95 -11.17
C ASP A 82 8.79 2.23 -10.97
N ILE A 83 7.47 2.09 -10.82
CA ILE A 83 6.55 3.21 -10.52
C ILE A 83 5.98 3.04 -9.11
N GLY A 84 6.36 3.94 -8.21
CA GLY A 84 5.91 3.95 -6.82
C GLY A 84 4.47 4.43 -6.73
N MET A 85 3.64 3.68 -6.00
CA MET A 85 2.22 3.95 -5.82
C MET A 85 2.00 4.68 -4.50
N PHE A 86 1.70 5.98 -4.56
CA PHE A 86 1.38 6.79 -3.38
C PHE A 86 -0.14 6.82 -3.14
N PRO A 87 -0.65 6.21 -2.06
CA PRO A 87 -2.05 5.81 -2.00
C PRO A 87 -3.02 6.95 -1.66
N GLY A 88 -4.17 6.93 -2.34
CA GLY A 88 -5.38 7.67 -1.96
C GLY A 88 -6.39 6.87 -1.15
N GLY A 89 -6.05 5.63 -0.77
CA GLY A 89 -6.91 4.62 -0.12
C GLY A 89 -6.85 3.26 -0.83
N ALA A 90 -7.34 2.19 -0.19
CA ALA A 90 -7.22 0.81 -0.68
C ALA A 90 -7.70 0.61 -2.13
N GLY A 91 -8.87 1.16 -2.48
CA GLY A 91 -9.43 1.06 -3.83
C GLY A 91 -8.56 1.74 -4.89
N PHE A 92 -7.90 2.84 -4.54
CA PHE A 92 -6.91 3.46 -5.42
C PHE A 92 -5.64 2.62 -5.52
N GLY A 93 -5.18 1.99 -4.43
CA GLY A 93 -4.04 1.10 -4.48
C GLY A 93 -4.22 0.01 -5.55
N ILE A 94 -5.40 -0.60 -5.62
CA ILE A 94 -5.72 -1.61 -6.63
C ILE A 94 -5.87 -0.99 -8.02
N MET A 95 -6.77 -0.01 -8.19
CA MET A 95 -7.05 0.63 -9.49
C MET A 95 -5.80 1.30 -10.09
N GLY A 96 -4.97 1.91 -9.25
CA GLY A 96 -3.75 2.59 -9.66
C GLY A 96 -2.72 1.63 -10.21
N ASN A 97 -2.55 0.46 -9.58
CA ASN A 97 -1.70 -0.61 -10.10
C ASN A 97 -2.17 -1.07 -11.48
N ASP A 98 -3.48 -1.29 -11.64
CA ASP A 98 -4.08 -1.70 -12.91
C ASP A 98 -3.86 -0.64 -14.01
N PHE A 99 -4.02 0.64 -13.68
CA PHE A 99 -3.80 1.74 -14.63
C PHE A 99 -2.35 1.81 -15.10
N ILE A 100 -1.39 1.71 -14.18
CA ILE A 100 0.03 1.69 -14.52
C ILE A 100 0.35 0.52 -15.44
N GLN A 101 -0.15 -0.68 -15.13
CA GLN A 101 0.03 -1.84 -16.01
C GLN A 101 -0.63 -1.65 -17.38
N TYR A 102 -1.87 -1.14 -17.41
CA TYR A 102 -2.62 -0.91 -18.64
C TYR A 102 -1.89 0.04 -19.61
N TYR A 103 -1.24 1.09 -19.08
CA TYR A 103 -0.43 2.02 -19.87
C TYR A 103 1.02 1.56 -20.09
N GLY A 104 1.35 0.32 -19.73
CA GLY A 104 2.64 -0.31 -20.00
C GLY A 104 3.78 0.16 -19.08
N GLY A 105 3.46 0.59 -17.88
CA GLY A 105 4.40 0.74 -16.77
C GLY A 105 4.38 -0.47 -15.84
N LYS A 106 5.21 -0.46 -14.79
CA LYS A 106 5.27 -1.53 -13.80
C LYS A 106 5.16 -0.95 -12.39
N PRO A 107 4.10 -1.26 -11.63
CA PRO A 107 4.01 -0.78 -10.26
C PRO A 107 5.07 -1.41 -9.37
N ALA A 108 5.73 -0.61 -8.54
CA ALA A 108 6.81 -1.01 -7.65
C ALA A 108 6.33 -1.43 -6.25
N ASN A 109 5.08 -1.13 -5.91
CA ASN A 109 4.51 -1.48 -4.62
C ASN A 109 2.98 -1.48 -4.66
N PHE A 110 2.38 -2.16 -3.69
CA PHE A 110 1.05 -1.85 -3.18
C PHE A 110 1.18 -1.07 -1.88
N MET A 111 0.28 -0.13 -1.62
CA MET A 111 0.20 0.56 -0.34
C MET A 111 -1.24 1.03 -0.09
N ASP A 112 -1.65 1.06 1.17
CA ASP A 112 -2.93 1.66 1.57
C ASP A 112 -2.73 2.74 2.64
N SER A 113 -3.36 3.90 2.41
CA SER A 113 -3.36 5.00 3.37
C SER A 113 -4.32 4.79 4.55
N GLY A 114 -5.33 3.93 4.38
CA GLY A 114 -6.52 3.88 5.24
C GLY A 114 -7.48 5.04 4.98
N GLY A 115 -8.60 5.07 5.74
CA GLY A 115 -9.73 5.99 5.52
C GLY A 115 -9.56 7.42 6.03
N GLY A 116 -8.42 7.76 6.64
CA GLY A 116 -8.18 9.04 7.32
C GLY A 116 -6.73 9.20 7.80
N PRO A 117 -5.71 9.02 6.94
CA PRO A 117 -4.32 9.14 7.37
C PRO A 117 -4.02 10.55 7.85
N THR A 118 -3.19 10.67 8.90
CA THR A 118 -2.65 11.97 9.31
C THR A 118 -1.57 12.44 8.31
N PRO A 119 -1.27 13.75 8.24
CA PRO A 119 -0.17 14.27 7.43
C PRO A 119 1.18 13.58 7.68
N GLU A 120 1.50 13.25 8.94
CA GLU A 120 2.74 12.58 9.32
C GLU A 120 2.81 11.15 8.79
N ARG A 121 1.67 10.44 8.80
CA ARG A 121 1.57 9.09 8.23
C ARG A 121 1.78 9.13 6.71
N LEU A 122 1.22 10.13 6.03
CA LEU A 122 1.43 10.35 4.59
C LEU A 122 2.89 10.69 4.26
N ALA A 123 3.55 11.48 5.10
CA ALA A 123 4.97 11.78 4.93
C ALA A 123 5.84 10.52 5.05
N LYS A 124 5.60 9.67 6.06
CA LYS A 124 6.27 8.36 6.21
C LYS A 124 6.05 7.44 5.01
N MET A 125 4.83 7.44 4.45
CA MET A 125 4.53 6.67 3.23
C MET A 125 5.39 7.13 2.04
N LEU A 126 5.63 8.44 1.89
CA LEU A 126 6.53 8.94 0.84
C LEU A 126 7.99 8.54 1.07
N VAL A 127 8.46 8.47 2.32
CA VAL A 127 9.82 7.96 2.63
C VAL A 127 10.01 6.57 2.04
N LEU A 128 9.06 5.65 2.25
CA LEU A 128 9.14 4.28 1.69
C LEU A 128 9.30 4.27 0.17
N LEU A 129 8.61 5.20 -0.52
CA LEU A 129 8.66 5.29 -1.99
C LEU A 129 9.94 5.98 -2.48
N ASP A 130 10.39 7.06 -1.83
CA ASP A 130 11.59 7.81 -2.24
C ASP A 130 12.88 7.05 -1.91
N GLU A 131 12.88 6.18 -0.90
CA GLU A 131 14.04 5.34 -0.57
C GLU A 131 14.09 4.03 -1.38
N ASN A 132 13.00 3.61 -2.04
CA ASN A 132 13.00 2.38 -2.83
C ASN A 132 13.86 2.50 -4.11
N PRO A 133 15.01 1.82 -4.23
CA PRO A 133 15.94 2.02 -5.34
C PRO A 133 15.38 1.60 -6.72
N ASN A 134 14.31 0.80 -6.75
CA ASN A 134 13.65 0.40 -7.98
C ASN A 134 12.74 1.51 -8.53
N VAL A 135 12.21 2.38 -7.66
CA VAL A 135 11.27 3.44 -8.05
C VAL A 135 12.00 4.52 -8.84
N ARG A 136 11.50 4.80 -10.04
CA ARG A 136 11.97 5.84 -10.97
C ARG A 136 11.00 7.01 -11.09
N ALA A 137 9.72 6.80 -10.80
CA ALA A 137 8.71 7.84 -10.70
C ALA A 137 7.62 7.44 -9.69
N ILE A 138 6.94 8.42 -9.12
CA ILE A 138 5.84 8.21 -8.17
C ILE A 138 4.53 8.66 -8.80
N PHE A 139 3.54 7.76 -8.78
CA PHE A 139 2.17 8.03 -9.14
C PHE A 139 1.32 8.09 -7.87
N GLY A 140 0.68 9.23 -7.64
CA GLY A 140 -0.28 9.36 -6.55
C GLY A 140 -1.60 9.92 -7.02
N ALA A 141 -2.67 9.55 -6.32
CA ALA A 141 -3.92 10.28 -6.42
C ALA A 141 -4.66 10.24 -5.11
N ARG A 142 -5.36 11.33 -4.79
CA ARG A 142 -6.24 11.42 -3.63
C ARG A 142 -7.68 11.56 -4.10
N PHE A 143 -8.50 10.59 -3.72
CA PHE A 143 -9.95 10.64 -3.82
C PHE A 143 -10.52 10.99 -2.45
N GLY A 144 -10.73 12.28 -2.21
CA GLY A 144 -11.19 12.83 -0.96
C GLY A 144 -12.66 12.49 -0.68
N GLY A 145 -12.90 11.72 0.37
CA GLY A 145 -14.21 11.46 0.94
C GLY A 145 -14.24 11.98 2.39
N ILE A 146 -14.19 11.04 3.35
CA ILE A 146 -13.96 11.37 4.77
C ILE A 146 -12.56 11.94 4.97
N SER A 147 -11.55 11.25 4.45
CA SER A 147 -10.20 11.80 4.39
C SER A 147 -10.12 12.91 3.35
N ARG A 148 -9.57 14.06 3.77
CA ARG A 148 -9.58 15.30 3.01
C ARG A 148 -8.31 15.47 2.18
N CYS A 149 -8.42 16.16 1.04
CA CYS A 149 -7.27 16.40 0.16
C CYS A 149 -6.29 17.44 0.73
N ASP A 150 -6.73 18.35 1.61
CA ASP A 150 -5.82 19.31 2.25
C ASP A 150 -4.87 18.63 3.24
N ASP A 151 -5.30 17.56 3.92
CA ASP A 151 -4.41 16.79 4.79
C ASP A 151 -3.40 15.96 3.97
N PHE A 152 -3.82 15.46 2.82
CA PHE A 152 -2.91 14.88 1.82
C PHE A 152 -1.83 15.89 1.39
N ALA A 153 -2.25 17.10 1.00
CA ALA A 153 -1.33 18.15 0.59
C ALA A 153 -0.37 18.55 1.73
N LYS A 154 -0.86 18.71 2.96
CA LYS A 154 -0.01 18.99 4.13
C LYS A 154 1.04 17.89 4.36
N GLY A 155 0.66 16.62 4.24
CA GLY A 155 1.59 15.50 4.40
C GLY A 155 2.70 15.48 3.34
N VAL A 156 2.35 15.74 2.08
CA VAL A 156 3.34 15.89 1.00
C VAL A 156 4.25 17.09 1.25
N VAL A 157 3.71 18.26 1.63
CA VAL A 157 4.51 19.46 1.93
C VAL A 157 5.44 19.22 3.12
N MET A 158 4.97 18.52 4.16
CA MET A 158 5.79 18.14 5.32
C MET A 158 6.98 17.30 4.89
N PHE A 159 6.74 16.22 4.12
CA PHE A 159 7.81 15.39 3.56
C PHE A 159 8.81 16.21 2.73
N LEU A 160 8.31 17.08 1.84
CA LEU A 160 9.17 17.92 1.00
C LEU A 160 10.07 18.87 1.80
N LYS A 161 9.57 19.41 2.92
CA LYS A 161 10.35 20.30 3.80
C LYS A 161 11.43 19.56 4.59
N GLU A 162 11.17 18.32 4.98
CA GLU A 162 12.06 17.53 5.84
C GLU A 162 13.08 16.71 5.06
N HIS A 163 12.65 16.08 3.96
CA HIS A 163 13.44 15.11 3.21
C HIS A 163 13.80 15.60 1.80
N GLY A 164 12.96 16.46 1.21
CA GLY A 164 12.97 16.69 -0.23
C GLY A 164 12.50 15.45 -1.00
N LEU A 165 12.41 15.56 -2.32
CA LEU A 165 11.97 14.45 -3.17
C LEU A 165 12.98 14.22 -4.28
N SER A 166 13.63 13.05 -4.26
CA SER A 166 14.65 12.70 -5.25
C SER A 166 14.04 12.21 -6.56
N LYS A 167 12.83 11.65 -6.52
CA LYS A 167 12.14 11.06 -7.68
C LYS A 167 11.05 11.96 -8.26
N PRO A 168 10.83 11.98 -9.57
CA PRO A 168 9.71 12.69 -10.15
C PRO A 168 8.38 12.10 -9.65
N MET A 169 7.44 12.95 -9.29
CA MET A 169 6.14 12.58 -8.77
C MET A 169 5.04 13.33 -9.50
N VAL A 170 4.02 12.61 -9.94
CA VAL A 170 2.80 13.19 -10.49
C VAL A 170 1.62 12.81 -9.59
N VAL A 171 0.86 13.81 -9.16
CA VAL A 171 -0.29 13.62 -8.29
C VAL A 171 -1.55 14.31 -8.76
N ARG A 172 -2.68 13.71 -8.40
CA ARG A 172 -4.01 14.29 -8.64
C ARG A 172 -4.87 14.30 -7.39
N MET A 173 -5.58 15.38 -7.14
CA MET A 173 -6.55 15.48 -6.04
C MET A 173 -7.97 15.70 -6.60
N THR A 174 -8.94 14.97 -6.05
CA THR A 174 -10.37 15.14 -6.34
C THR A 174 -11.20 14.86 -5.10
N GLY A 175 -12.38 15.46 -4.98
CA GLY A 175 -13.29 15.25 -3.84
C GLY A 175 -13.09 16.25 -2.71
N ASN A 176 -13.33 15.85 -1.46
CA ASN A 176 -13.39 16.77 -0.32
C ASN A 176 -12.11 17.62 -0.17
N MET A 177 -12.26 18.95 -0.12
CA MET A 177 -11.19 19.95 0.02
C MET A 177 -10.10 19.90 -1.07
N TRP A 178 -10.38 19.36 -2.26
CA TRP A 178 -9.37 19.26 -3.32
C TRP A 178 -8.79 20.63 -3.74
N GLN A 179 -9.62 21.67 -3.83
CA GLN A 179 -9.18 23.03 -4.17
C GLN A 179 -8.23 23.60 -3.13
N GLU A 180 -8.49 23.32 -1.85
CA GLU A 180 -7.63 23.76 -0.76
C GLU A 180 -6.30 22.99 -0.77
N GLY A 181 -6.32 21.70 -1.07
CA GLY A 181 -5.10 20.92 -1.28
C GLY A 181 -4.23 21.49 -2.41
N VAL A 182 -4.83 21.89 -3.53
CA VAL A 182 -4.12 22.57 -4.62
C VAL A 182 -3.54 23.91 -4.17
N ARG A 183 -4.31 24.74 -3.45
CA ARG A 183 -3.81 26.01 -2.89
C ARG A 183 -2.62 25.81 -1.96
N ILE A 184 -2.66 24.80 -1.08
CA ILE A 184 -1.54 24.46 -0.19
C ILE A 184 -0.28 24.14 -0.99
N PHE A 185 -0.39 23.39 -2.10
CA PHE A 185 0.74 23.15 -2.99
C PHE A 185 1.22 24.39 -3.71
N GLU A 186 0.32 25.23 -4.21
CA GLU A 186 0.69 26.49 -4.87
C GLU A 186 1.42 27.45 -3.92
N ASP A 187 0.94 27.60 -2.70
CA ASP A 187 1.54 28.49 -1.71
C ASP A 187 2.88 27.95 -1.22
N ALA A 188 2.97 26.65 -0.92
CA ALA A 188 4.24 26.02 -0.56
C ALA A 188 5.27 26.09 -1.71
N LYS A 189 4.83 26.01 -2.98
CA LYS A 189 5.68 26.19 -4.16
C LYS A 189 6.17 27.63 -4.30
N LYS A 190 5.36 28.64 -3.96
CA LYS A 190 5.80 30.04 -3.94
C LYS A 190 6.85 30.29 -2.85
N GLU A 191 6.68 29.66 -1.69
CA GLU A 191 7.62 29.77 -0.58
C GLU A 191 8.96 29.08 -0.88
N ASN A 192 8.92 27.86 -1.43
CA ASN A 192 10.12 27.04 -1.69
C ASN A 192 10.04 26.33 -3.06
N PRO A 193 10.30 27.05 -4.18
CA PRO A 193 10.18 26.48 -5.52
C PRO A 193 11.03 25.23 -5.76
N ASP A 194 12.23 25.17 -5.17
CA ASP A 194 13.17 24.06 -5.34
C ASP A 194 12.63 22.72 -4.83
N ASN A 195 11.81 22.74 -3.78
CA ASN A 195 11.16 21.54 -3.24
C ASN A 195 10.09 20.99 -4.19
N PHE A 196 9.60 21.82 -5.10
CA PHE A 196 8.55 21.46 -6.05
C PHE A 196 9.07 21.20 -7.48
N LYS A 197 10.39 21.14 -7.69
CA LYS A 197 10.98 20.91 -9.02
C LYS A 197 10.64 19.54 -9.61
N ASN A 198 10.41 18.55 -8.75
CA ASN A 198 10.17 17.16 -9.11
C ASN A 198 8.69 16.76 -8.94
N ILE A 199 7.78 17.70 -8.67
CA ILE A 199 6.37 17.39 -8.44
C ILE A 199 5.46 18.11 -9.44
N GLU A 200 4.63 17.32 -10.11
CA GLU A 200 3.51 17.75 -10.94
C GLU A 200 2.21 17.45 -10.15
N PHE A 201 1.37 18.46 -9.92
CA PHE A 201 0.12 18.29 -9.18
C PHE A 201 -1.07 18.82 -9.98
N HIS A 202 -2.17 18.08 -9.93
CA HIS A 202 -3.37 18.32 -10.72
C HIS A 202 -4.64 18.23 -9.86
N GLY A 203 -5.68 18.95 -10.26
CA GLY A 203 -7.00 18.86 -9.67
C GLY A 203 -7.93 17.90 -10.39
N ILE A 204 -9.23 18.06 -10.13
CA ILE A 204 -10.28 17.21 -10.70
C ILE A 204 -10.38 17.34 -12.23
N GLU A 205 -9.97 18.47 -12.78
CA GLU A 205 -10.05 18.83 -14.20
C GLU A 205 -9.16 17.96 -15.10
N THR A 206 -8.10 17.38 -14.58
CA THR A 206 -7.24 16.47 -15.33
C THR A 206 -7.76 15.02 -15.14
N PRO A 207 -8.06 14.26 -16.19
CA PRO A 207 -8.44 12.85 -16.07
C PRO A 207 -7.32 12.01 -15.44
N ILE A 208 -7.68 11.00 -14.63
CA ILE A 208 -6.69 10.18 -13.91
C ILE A 208 -5.84 9.34 -14.86
N GLU A 209 -6.38 8.99 -16.02
CA GLU A 209 -5.72 8.33 -17.13
C GLU A 209 -4.49 9.10 -17.60
N GLU A 210 -4.60 10.42 -17.71
CA GLU A 210 -3.49 11.27 -18.15
C GLU A 210 -2.38 11.32 -17.09
N ILE A 211 -2.74 11.27 -15.81
CA ILE A 211 -1.80 11.20 -14.69
C ILE A 211 -1.04 9.87 -14.69
N ALA A 212 -1.75 8.76 -14.93
CA ALA A 212 -1.13 7.44 -15.02
C ALA A 212 -0.16 7.36 -16.22
N LYS A 213 -0.58 7.81 -17.41
CA LYS A 213 0.31 7.92 -18.59
C LYS A 213 1.53 8.78 -18.27
N ARG A 214 1.33 9.92 -17.61
CA ARG A 214 2.42 10.82 -17.21
C ARG A 214 3.42 10.14 -16.28
N ALA A 215 2.96 9.37 -15.30
CA ALA A 215 3.84 8.59 -14.42
C ALA A 215 4.69 7.57 -15.20
N VAL A 216 4.09 6.89 -16.18
CA VAL A 216 4.79 5.95 -17.07
C VAL A 216 5.85 6.66 -17.90
N GLU A 217 5.55 7.84 -18.45
CA GLU A 217 6.51 8.67 -19.16
C GLU A 217 7.69 9.07 -18.28
N LEU A 218 7.42 9.58 -17.08
CA LEU A 218 8.43 10.01 -16.11
C LEU A 218 9.38 8.85 -15.72
N ALA A 219 8.86 7.64 -15.54
CA ALA A 219 9.67 6.46 -15.24
C ALA A 219 10.60 6.09 -16.41
N ARG A 220 10.11 6.18 -17.65
CA ARG A 220 10.91 5.89 -18.86
C ARG A 220 12.03 6.89 -19.07
N THR A 221 11.78 8.19 -18.85
CA THR A 221 12.80 9.23 -19.02
C THR A 221 13.90 9.17 -17.97
N THR A 222 13.55 8.75 -16.75
CA THR A 222 14.50 8.65 -15.63
C THR A 222 15.37 7.40 -15.72
N GLY A 223 14.86 6.33 -16.36
CA GLY A 223 15.57 5.06 -16.56
C GLY A 223 16.52 5.00 -17.76
N GLY A 224 16.61 6.06 -18.56
CA GLY A 224 17.48 6.14 -19.72
C GLY A 224 18.91 6.59 -19.39
N ARG A 225 19.71 5.69 -18.80
CA ARG A 225 21.18 5.68 -18.85
C ARG A 225 21.68 4.26 -18.88
#